data_AF-A0A3M1J0P6-F1
#
_entry.id   AF-A0A3M1J0P6-F1
#
_cell.length_a   1.000
_cell.length_b   1.000
_cell.length_c   1.000
_cell.angle_alpha   90.00
_cell.angle_beta   90.00
_cell.angle_gamma   90.00
#
_symmetry.space_group_name_H-M   'P 1'
#
loop_
_entity.id
_entity.type
_entity.pdbx_description
1 polymer ?
#
loop_
_entity_poly.entity_id
_entity_poly.type
_entity_poly.pdbx_seq_one_letter_code
_entity_poly.pdbx_strand_id
1 'polypeptide(L)'
;AQISKCEGTEDPSLVYDVDDSPSPLSKYVDRLTQATRGTQKTPRLAPDYEDRALIVQFLRGNFDAVVPLSIQAEKVRERIQALEPAQYAVLDATREEPRLVIQGGAGTGKTILALECARRAAWEGRRVLLLCYNRLLRRCLLDRASNIAESGQIDVRTVHGHLHQLIQRSSLRPEFEKLFAAAADEGERFQRLYPEYGALAALENGGPHYDFLIMDEAQDMLTHPVLDALDACLKGGLARGRWRVFLDSNDQAAVYGQFDHDARRGSVLWDGRWC
;
A
#
# COMPACT_ATOMS: atom_id res chain seq x y z
N ALA A 1 -33.87 8.27 9.80
CA ALA A 1 -34.63 7.89 8.60
C ALA A 1 -34.26 6.46 8.26
N GLN A 2 -35.22 5.53 8.36
CA GLN A 2 -35.04 4.13 7.97
C GLN A 2 -34.74 4.07 6.47
N ILE A 3 -33.59 3.52 6.10
CA ILE A 3 -33.34 3.10 4.73
C ILE A 3 -34.01 1.73 4.59
N SER A 4 -35.14 1.71 3.90
CA SER A 4 -35.85 0.48 3.55
C SER A 4 -34.94 -0.40 2.71
N LYS A 5 -34.75 -1.65 3.13
CA LYS A 5 -34.26 -2.71 2.25
C LYS A 5 -35.21 -2.80 1.06
N CYS A 6 -34.72 -2.48 -0.13
CA CYS A 6 -35.34 -2.96 -1.36
C CYS A 6 -35.09 -4.47 -1.42
N GLU A 7 -36.09 -5.27 -1.02
CA GLU A 7 -36.16 -6.70 -1.35
C GLU A 7 -36.52 -6.81 -2.84
N GLY A 8 -35.52 -6.64 -3.70
CA GLY A 8 -35.60 -7.03 -5.11
C GLY A 8 -35.06 -8.45 -5.24
N THR A 9 -35.91 -9.39 -5.64
CA THR A 9 -35.53 -10.74 -6.09
C THR A 9 -34.86 -10.65 -7.46
N GLU A 10 -33.68 -10.04 -7.53
CA GLU A 10 -32.88 -10.02 -8.76
C GLU A 10 -32.14 -11.35 -8.89
N ASP A 11 -32.25 -11.99 -10.06
CA ASP A 11 -31.53 -13.23 -10.36
C ASP A 11 -30.02 -12.97 -10.25
N PRO A 12 -29.30 -13.64 -9.34
CA PRO A 12 -27.88 -13.39 -9.11
C PRO A 12 -27.00 -13.66 -10.34
N SER A 13 -27.52 -14.36 -11.36
CA SER A 13 -26.82 -14.52 -12.64
C SER A 13 -26.77 -13.23 -13.49
N LEU A 14 -27.65 -12.25 -13.22
CA LEU A 14 -27.81 -11.00 -13.96
C LEU A 14 -27.11 -9.79 -13.32
N VAL A 15 -26.59 -9.93 -12.10
CA VAL A 15 -25.90 -8.86 -11.37
C VAL A 15 -24.39 -9.06 -11.49
N TYR A 16 -23.63 -7.98 -11.71
CA TYR A 16 -22.17 -7.99 -11.57
C TYR A 16 -21.80 -7.39 -10.22
N ASP A 17 -21.18 -8.17 -9.34
CA ASP A 17 -20.86 -7.74 -7.99
C ASP A 17 -19.39 -7.97 -7.60
N VAL A 18 -19.11 -7.83 -6.30
CA VAL A 18 -17.77 -7.94 -5.73
C VAL A 18 -17.17 -9.34 -5.90
N ASP A 19 -17.99 -10.39 -5.99
CA ASP A 19 -17.56 -11.76 -6.14
C ASP A 19 -17.14 -12.07 -7.59
N ASP A 20 -17.61 -11.27 -8.56
CA ASP A 20 -17.21 -11.36 -9.97
C ASP A 20 -15.89 -10.64 -10.28
N SER A 21 -15.49 -9.69 -9.41
CA SER A 21 -14.25 -8.89 -9.53
C SER A 21 -12.93 -9.67 -9.73
N PRO A 22 -12.72 -10.89 -9.22
CA PRO A 22 -11.50 -11.67 -9.46
C PRO A 22 -11.46 -12.31 -10.85
N SER A 23 -12.59 -12.35 -11.56
CA SER A 23 -12.69 -12.94 -12.90
C SER A 23 -12.69 -11.88 -13.99
N PRO A 24 -12.17 -12.18 -15.19
CA PRO A 24 -12.31 -11.29 -16.33
C PRO A 24 -13.79 -10.98 -16.58
N LEU A 25 -14.11 -9.71 -16.89
CA LEU A 25 -15.47 -9.26 -17.22
C LEU A 25 -16.15 -10.12 -18.31
N SER A 26 -15.37 -10.77 -19.17
CA SER A 26 -15.88 -11.73 -20.15
C SER A 26 -16.67 -12.87 -19.52
N LYS A 27 -16.29 -13.37 -18.33
CA LYS A 27 -17.04 -14.43 -17.64
C LYS A 27 -18.42 -13.97 -17.19
N TYR A 28 -18.54 -12.71 -16.77
CA TYR A 28 -19.84 -12.12 -16.44
C TYR A 28 -20.70 -11.97 -17.68
N VAL A 29 -20.14 -11.44 -18.78
CA VAL A 29 -20.85 -11.33 -20.06
C VAL A 29 -21.30 -12.70 -20.57
N ASP A 30 -20.49 -13.75 -20.38
CA ASP A 30 -20.86 -15.12 -20.72
C ASP A 30 -22.00 -15.65 -19.82
N ARG A 31 -21.94 -15.40 -18.51
CA ARG A 31 -23.02 -15.75 -17.56
C ARG A 31 -24.34 -15.06 -17.91
N LEU A 32 -24.29 -13.75 -18.16
CA LEU A 32 -25.42 -12.92 -18.58
C LEU A 32 -26.02 -13.44 -19.89
N THR A 33 -25.17 -13.79 -20.87
CA THR A 33 -25.62 -14.33 -22.15
C THR A 33 -26.28 -15.69 -21.98
N GLN A 34 -25.76 -16.55 -21.11
CA GLN A 34 -26.37 -17.86 -20.81
C GLN A 34 -27.72 -17.71 -20.09
N ALA A 35 -27.81 -16.80 -19.11
CA ALA A 35 -29.03 -16.53 -18.37
C ALA A 35 -30.15 -15.96 -19.25
N THR A 36 -29.80 -15.09 -20.20
CA THR A 36 -30.77 -14.43 -21.09
C THR A 36 -31.14 -15.25 -22.33
N ARG A 37 -30.36 -16.27 -22.70
CA ARG A 37 -30.67 -17.15 -23.85
C ARG A 37 -31.99 -17.91 -23.72
N GLY A 38 -32.40 -18.26 -22.49
CA GLY A 38 -33.67 -18.94 -22.23
C GLY A 38 -34.90 -18.04 -22.28
N THR A 39 -34.72 -16.72 -22.15
CA THR A 39 -35.79 -15.71 -22.09
C THR A 39 -35.95 -14.90 -23.37
N GLN A 40 -35.04 -15.03 -24.33
CA GLN A 40 -35.12 -14.35 -25.62
C GLN A 40 -36.15 -15.02 -26.55
N LYS A 41 -37.18 -14.26 -26.95
CA LYS A 41 -38.20 -14.71 -27.92
C LYS A 41 -37.66 -14.96 -29.33
N THR A 42 -36.48 -14.44 -29.66
CA THR A 42 -35.85 -14.61 -30.98
C THR A 42 -34.33 -14.82 -30.85
N PRO A 43 -33.79 -16.01 -31.14
CA PRO A 43 -32.37 -16.33 -30.95
C PRO A 43 -31.42 -15.66 -31.96
N ARG A 44 -31.93 -14.85 -32.90
CA ARG A 44 -31.14 -14.15 -33.93
C ARG A 44 -30.34 -12.94 -33.41
N LEU A 45 -30.57 -12.51 -32.17
CA LEU A 45 -29.91 -11.36 -31.54
C LEU A 45 -28.97 -11.75 -30.40
N ALA A 46 -28.67 -13.05 -30.24
CA ALA A 46 -27.73 -13.50 -29.23
C ALA A 46 -26.30 -13.11 -29.66
N PRO A 47 -25.56 -12.33 -28.85
CA PRO A 47 -24.25 -11.83 -29.24
C PRO A 47 -23.28 -12.99 -29.49
N ASP A 48 -22.60 -12.91 -30.63
CA ASP A 48 -21.56 -13.84 -31.02
C ASP A 48 -20.24 -13.55 -30.27
N TYR A 49 -19.16 -14.22 -30.67
CA TYR A 49 -17.86 -14.04 -30.00
C TYR A 49 -17.30 -12.62 -30.20
N GLU A 50 -17.47 -12.03 -31.39
CA GLU A 50 -16.96 -10.70 -31.71
C GLU A 50 -17.80 -9.62 -31.00
N ASP A 51 -19.12 -9.79 -30.96
CA ASP A 51 -20.03 -8.92 -30.22
C ASP A 51 -19.69 -8.88 -28.72
N ARG A 52 -19.39 -10.04 -28.12
CA ARG A 52 -18.98 -10.13 -26.71
C ARG A 52 -17.65 -9.43 -26.46
N ALA A 53 -16.70 -9.57 -27.38
CA ALA A 53 -15.41 -8.90 -27.26
C ALA A 53 -15.57 -7.37 -27.29
N LEU A 54 -16.43 -6.86 -28.18
CA LEU A 54 -16.77 -5.44 -28.27
C LEU A 54 -17.50 -4.94 -27.02
N ILE A 55 -18.47 -5.70 -26.49
CA ILE A 55 -19.17 -5.37 -25.24
C ILE A 55 -18.17 -5.33 -24.07
N VAL A 56 -17.28 -6.32 -23.94
CA VAL A 56 -16.24 -6.34 -22.90
C VAL A 56 -15.31 -5.14 -23.04
N GLN A 57 -14.88 -4.79 -24.25
CA GLN A 57 -14.00 -3.65 -24.49
C GLN A 57 -14.69 -2.31 -24.16
N PHE A 58 -15.96 -2.16 -24.52
CA PHE A 58 -16.77 -0.99 -24.20
C PHE A 58 -17.01 -0.85 -22.69
N LEU A 59 -17.37 -1.95 -22.03
CA LEU A 59 -17.64 -1.95 -20.59
C LEU A 59 -16.37 -1.81 -19.73
N ARG A 60 -15.21 -2.32 -20.17
CA ARG A 60 -13.92 -2.11 -19.49
C ARG A 60 -13.66 -0.63 -19.18
N GLY A 61 -13.96 0.26 -20.13
CA GLY A 61 -13.79 1.71 -19.95
C GLY A 61 -14.66 2.33 -18.86
N ASN A 62 -15.79 1.71 -18.49
CA ASN A 62 -16.72 2.21 -17.47
C ASN A 62 -16.64 1.44 -16.13
N PHE A 63 -16.12 0.22 -16.12
CA PHE A 63 -16.03 -0.66 -14.93
C PHE A 63 -14.66 -0.68 -14.25
N ASP A 64 -13.62 -0.08 -14.84
CA ASP A 64 -12.40 0.29 -14.10
C ASP A 64 -12.66 1.40 -13.04
N ALA A 65 -13.90 1.87 -12.93
CA ALA A 65 -14.35 2.81 -11.92
C ALA A 65 -14.52 2.13 -10.54
N VAL A 66 -13.42 2.17 -9.77
CA VAL A 66 -13.38 2.25 -8.31
C VAL A 66 -14.07 1.08 -7.59
N VAL A 67 -13.28 0.03 -7.29
CA VAL A 67 -13.61 -0.88 -6.18
C VAL A 67 -13.87 -0.02 -4.94
N PRO A 68 -15.05 -0.10 -4.29
CA PRO A 68 -15.35 0.73 -3.13
C PRO A 68 -14.27 0.57 -2.06
N LEU A 69 -13.87 1.68 -1.43
CA LEU A 69 -12.83 1.69 -0.38
C LEU A 69 -13.12 0.69 0.75
N SER A 70 -14.40 0.39 1.02
CA SER A 70 -14.85 -0.63 1.97
C SER A 70 -14.44 -2.05 1.56
N ILE A 71 -14.59 -2.40 0.28
CA ILE A 71 -14.20 -3.70 -0.27
C ILE A 71 -12.68 -3.80 -0.39
N GLN A 72 -12.00 -2.72 -0.76
CA GLN A 72 -10.53 -2.69 -0.74
C GLN A 72 -10.00 -2.88 0.70
N ALA A 73 -10.63 -2.23 1.68
CA ALA A 73 -10.29 -2.39 3.09
C ALA A 73 -10.59 -3.81 3.60
N GLU A 74 -11.67 -4.43 3.13
CA GLU A 74 -12.01 -5.80 3.50
C GLU A 74 -11.05 -6.83 2.90
N LYS A 75 -10.71 -6.69 1.61
CA LYS A 75 -9.66 -7.50 0.97
C LYS A 75 -8.30 -7.32 1.64
N VAL A 76 -7.97 -6.10 2.08
CA VAL A 76 -6.77 -5.83 2.90
C VAL A 76 -6.90 -6.49 4.27
N ARG A 77 -8.06 -6.41 4.94
CA ARG A 77 -8.31 -7.08 6.23
C ARG A 77 -8.22 -8.60 6.16
N GLU A 78 -8.80 -9.22 5.16
CA GLU A 78 -8.77 -10.67 4.91
C GLU A 78 -7.34 -11.15 4.66
N ARG A 79 -6.57 -10.45 3.81
CA ARG A 79 -5.14 -10.73 3.58
C ARG A 79 -4.30 -10.63 4.86
N ILE A 80 -4.65 -9.70 5.74
CA ILE A 80 -3.99 -9.46 7.03
C ILE A 80 -4.42 -10.51 8.09
N GLN A 81 -5.53 -11.25 7.90
CA GLN A 81 -6.03 -12.25 8.86
C GLN A 81 -5.43 -13.66 8.71
N ALA A 82 -4.79 -13.99 7.57
CA ALA A 82 -4.46 -15.38 7.21
C ALA A 82 -3.00 -15.81 7.43
N LEU A 83 -2.28 -15.31 8.44
CA LEU A 83 -0.82 -15.44 8.47
C LEU A 83 -0.30 -16.17 9.73
N GLU A 84 0.32 -17.32 9.48
CA GLU A 84 0.78 -18.33 10.44
C GLU A 84 2.14 -18.00 11.08
N PRO A 85 2.43 -18.55 12.28
CA PRO A 85 3.72 -18.43 12.98
C PRO A 85 4.97 -18.75 12.14
N ALA A 86 4.85 -19.61 11.12
CA ALA A 86 5.96 -19.99 10.24
C ALA A 86 6.56 -18.81 9.47
N GLN A 87 5.78 -17.75 9.21
CA GLN A 87 6.26 -16.60 8.43
C GLN A 87 7.19 -15.68 9.23
N TYR A 88 7.20 -15.79 10.56
CA TYR A 88 8.08 -14.97 11.40
C TYR A 88 9.53 -15.44 11.43
N ALA A 89 9.83 -16.65 10.92
CA ALA A 89 11.18 -17.20 10.91
C ALA A 89 12.18 -16.29 10.18
N VAL A 90 11.76 -15.59 9.12
CA VAL A 90 12.61 -14.61 8.42
C VAL A 90 13.00 -13.44 9.33
N LEU A 91 12.09 -13.00 10.21
CA LEU A 91 12.35 -11.92 11.15
C LEU A 91 13.35 -12.35 12.23
N ASP A 92 13.28 -13.61 12.66
CA ASP A 92 14.20 -14.17 13.65
C ASP A 92 15.60 -14.36 13.04
N ALA A 93 15.69 -14.88 11.81
CA ALA A 93 16.96 -15.07 11.10
C ALA A 93 17.68 -13.75 10.79
N THR A 94 16.94 -12.66 10.60
CA THR A 94 17.47 -11.34 10.22
C THR A 94 17.41 -10.31 11.36
N ARG A 95 17.29 -10.76 12.60
CA ARG A 95 17.07 -9.87 13.76
C ARG A 95 18.20 -8.85 13.93
N GLU A 96 19.44 -9.32 13.83
CA GLU A 96 20.63 -8.49 14.07
C GLU A 96 20.90 -7.51 12.92
N GLU A 97 20.48 -7.85 11.70
CA GLU A 97 20.71 -7.02 10.51
C GLU A 97 20.04 -5.65 10.64
N PRO A 98 20.82 -4.55 10.71
CA PRO A 98 20.26 -3.22 10.90
C PRO A 98 19.60 -2.69 9.62
N ARG A 99 20.02 -3.16 8.45
CA ARG A 99 19.56 -2.65 7.14
C ARG A 99 19.21 -3.84 6.27
N LEU A 100 17.94 -4.00 5.95
CA LEU A 100 17.46 -5.20 5.28
C LEU A 100 16.42 -4.85 4.21
N VAL A 101 16.57 -5.45 3.03
CA VAL A 101 15.57 -5.43 1.96
C VAL A 101 14.93 -6.81 1.89
N ILE A 102 13.62 -6.88 2.13
CA ILE A 102 12.81 -8.09 2.04
C ILE A 102 11.97 -8.01 0.78
N GLN A 103 12.08 -8.99 -0.10
CA GLN A 103 11.34 -8.99 -1.36
C GLN A 103 10.43 -10.19 -1.43
N GLY A 104 9.20 -10.04 -1.89
CA GLY A 104 8.33 -11.20 -2.07
C GLY A 104 7.16 -10.90 -2.99
N GLY A 105 6.59 -11.94 -3.58
CA GLY A 105 5.45 -11.79 -4.47
C GLY A 105 4.21 -11.22 -3.79
N ALA A 106 3.23 -10.80 -4.58
CA ALA A 106 1.93 -10.38 -4.09
C ALA A 106 1.29 -11.49 -3.21
N GLY A 107 0.74 -11.12 -2.05
CA GLY A 107 0.05 -12.07 -1.16
C GLY A 107 0.97 -12.88 -0.23
N THR A 108 2.28 -12.66 -0.23
CA THR A 108 3.26 -13.37 0.64
C THR A 108 3.30 -12.88 2.10
N GLY A 109 2.44 -11.94 2.48
CA GLY A 109 2.34 -11.44 3.86
C GLY A 109 3.35 -10.34 4.25
N LYS A 110 4.05 -9.71 3.29
CA LYS A 110 5.03 -8.63 3.52
C LYS A 110 4.54 -7.54 4.48
N THR A 111 3.34 -7.03 4.25
CA THR A 111 2.68 -6.03 5.10
C THR A 111 2.52 -6.46 6.56
N ILE A 112 2.24 -7.75 6.82
CA ILE A 112 2.17 -8.29 8.18
C ILE A 112 3.56 -8.43 8.78
N LEU A 113 4.55 -8.87 8.00
CA LEU A 113 5.94 -8.92 8.45
C LEU A 113 6.46 -7.53 8.81
N ALA A 114 6.09 -6.49 8.04
CA ALA A 114 6.40 -5.10 8.32
C ALA A 114 5.75 -4.62 9.62
N LEU A 115 4.47 -4.95 9.86
CA LEU A 115 3.78 -4.65 11.11
C LEU A 115 4.42 -5.37 12.30
N GLU A 116 4.72 -6.66 12.17
CA GLU A 116 5.34 -7.46 13.23
C GLU A 116 6.75 -6.95 13.56
N CYS A 117 7.53 -6.54 12.55
CA CYS A 117 8.80 -5.83 12.77
C CYS A 117 8.60 -4.58 13.64
N ALA A 118 7.58 -3.77 13.30
CA ALA A 118 7.30 -2.55 14.04
C ALA A 118 6.90 -2.84 15.49
N ARG A 119 6.08 -3.87 15.70
CA ARG A 119 5.64 -4.32 17.03
C ARG A 119 6.81 -4.78 17.89
N ARG A 120 7.65 -5.68 17.37
CA ARG A 120 8.83 -6.19 18.10
C ARG A 120 9.78 -5.07 18.50
N ALA A 121 10.03 -4.14 17.59
CA ALA A 121 10.87 -2.99 17.86
C ALA A 121 10.27 -2.03 18.90
N ALA A 122 8.97 -1.76 18.84
CA ALA A 122 8.30 -0.96 19.84
C ALA A 122 8.26 -1.63 21.22
N TRP A 123 8.16 -2.97 21.29
CA TRP A 123 8.34 -3.73 22.54
C TRP A 123 9.74 -3.59 23.13
N GLU A 124 10.76 -3.43 22.28
CA GLU A 124 12.12 -3.09 22.72
C GLU A 124 12.28 -1.60 23.12
N GLY A 125 11.19 -0.83 23.23
CA GLY A 125 11.20 0.58 23.63
C GLY A 125 11.60 1.56 22.53
N ARG A 126 11.67 1.12 21.27
CA ARG A 126 12.06 1.97 20.13
C ARG A 126 10.90 2.84 19.64
N ARG A 127 11.24 4.02 19.10
CA ARG A 127 10.33 4.82 18.27
C ARG A 127 10.43 4.35 16.82
N VAL A 128 9.33 3.86 16.29
CA VAL A 128 9.26 3.25 14.96
C VAL A 128 8.41 4.09 14.03
N LEU A 129 8.92 4.36 12.83
CA LEU A 129 8.13 4.89 11.71
C LEU A 129 7.83 3.75 10.74
N LEU A 130 6.55 3.42 10.57
CA LEU A 130 6.08 2.46 9.58
C LEU A 130 5.39 3.23 8.44
N LEU A 131 6.03 3.25 7.27
CA LEU A 131 5.50 3.84 6.05
C LEU A 131 4.76 2.78 5.25
N CYS A 132 3.55 3.12 4.80
CA CYS A 132 2.71 2.27 3.97
C CYS A 132 2.15 3.08 2.79
N TYR A 133 1.97 2.42 1.65
CA TYR A 133 1.55 3.08 0.41
C TYR A 133 0.11 3.65 0.45
N ASN A 134 -0.84 2.97 1.12
CA ASN A 134 -2.26 3.35 1.09
C ASN A 134 -2.83 3.73 2.47
N ARG A 135 -3.66 4.78 2.50
CA ARG A 135 -4.44 5.23 3.67
C ARG A 135 -5.34 4.15 4.27
N LEU A 136 -5.90 3.24 3.46
CA LEU A 136 -6.70 2.11 3.95
C LEU A 136 -5.85 1.14 4.76
N LEU A 137 -4.67 0.81 4.22
CA LEU A 137 -3.70 -0.03 4.89
C LEU A 137 -3.24 0.60 6.20
N ARG A 138 -2.94 1.92 6.18
CA ARG A 138 -2.64 2.68 7.40
C ARG A 138 -3.72 2.50 8.49
N ARG A 139 -5.00 2.60 8.15
CA ARG A 139 -6.10 2.48 9.12
C ARG A 139 -6.15 1.06 9.71
N CYS A 140 -6.05 0.04 8.88
CA CYS A 140 -6.01 -1.37 9.33
C CYS A 140 -4.79 -1.67 10.22
N LEU A 141 -3.62 -1.10 9.89
CA LEU A 141 -2.40 -1.25 10.67
C LEU A 141 -2.48 -0.50 12.00
N LEU A 142 -3.08 0.69 12.03
CA LEU A 142 -3.28 1.46 13.26
C LEU A 142 -4.16 0.73 14.27
N ASP A 143 -5.31 0.18 13.83
CA ASP A 143 -6.22 -0.60 14.68
C ASP A 143 -5.52 -1.82 15.31
N ARG A 144 -4.48 -2.34 14.66
CA ARG A 144 -3.68 -3.46 15.15
C ARG A 144 -2.43 -3.05 15.92
N ALA A 145 -1.94 -1.82 15.79
CA ALA A 145 -0.77 -1.31 16.51
C ALA A 145 -1.14 -0.74 17.91
N SER A 146 -2.38 -0.28 18.07
CA SER A 146 -2.88 0.38 19.30
C SER A 146 -2.99 -0.52 20.53
N ASN A 147 -2.85 -1.84 20.39
CA ASN A 147 -3.01 -2.80 21.50
C ASN A 147 -1.70 -3.29 22.15
N ILE A 148 -0.53 -2.72 21.83
CA ILE A 148 0.73 -3.48 21.99
C ILE A 148 1.86 -2.79 22.78
N ALA A 149 1.88 -1.47 23.01
CA ALA A 149 3.08 -0.85 23.59
C ALA A 149 2.98 -0.60 25.11
N GLU A 150 3.83 -1.27 25.90
CA GLU A 150 4.10 -0.91 27.32
C GLU A 150 5.20 0.17 27.45
N SER A 151 6.02 0.42 26.41
CA SER A 151 7.18 1.33 26.51
C SER A 151 7.65 2.06 25.22
N GLY A 152 7.37 1.53 24.01
CA GLY A 152 7.74 2.17 22.74
C GLY A 152 6.58 2.86 21.99
N GLN A 153 6.84 3.37 20.77
CA GLN A 153 5.82 4.04 19.95
C GLN A 153 5.94 3.62 18.48
N ILE A 154 4.80 3.35 17.84
CA ILE A 154 4.71 3.08 16.40
C ILE A 154 3.89 4.18 15.74
N ASP A 155 4.54 4.95 14.86
CA ASP A 155 3.86 5.90 13.99
C ASP A 155 3.61 5.26 12.63
N VAL A 156 2.36 4.92 12.33
CA VAL A 156 1.97 4.41 11.00
C VAL A 156 1.50 5.56 10.11
N ARG A 157 2.20 5.80 9.00
CA ARG A 157 1.94 6.92 8.07
C ARG A 157 2.04 6.48 6.62
N THR A 158 1.45 7.27 5.73
CA THR A 158 1.87 7.26 4.32
C THR A 158 3.07 8.19 4.16
N VAL A 159 3.88 8.01 3.11
CA VAL A 159 5.03 8.90 2.83
C VAL A 159 4.57 10.35 2.78
N HIS A 160 3.61 10.69 1.91
CA HIS A 160 3.10 12.06 1.82
C HIS A 160 2.46 12.55 3.12
N GLY A 161 1.79 11.67 3.88
CA GLY A 161 1.23 12.04 5.18
C GLY A 161 2.30 12.35 6.23
N HIS A 162 3.48 11.74 6.12
CA HIS A 162 4.63 12.06 6.95
C HIS A 162 5.29 13.37 6.51
N LEU A 163 5.58 13.54 5.21
CA LEU A 163 6.13 14.79 4.67
C LEU A 163 5.24 15.99 4.99
N HIS A 164 3.92 15.85 4.80
CA HIS A 164 2.95 16.89 5.16
C HIS A 164 3.07 17.28 6.64
N GLN A 165 3.22 16.32 7.55
CA GLN A 165 3.37 16.63 8.98
C GLN A 165 4.68 17.37 9.27
N LEU A 166 5.79 16.98 8.63
CA LEU A 166 7.07 17.66 8.78
C LEU A 166 6.94 19.13 8.34
N ILE A 167 6.33 19.35 7.18
CA ILE A 167 6.07 20.69 6.64
C ILE A 167 5.20 21.51 7.59
N GLN A 168 4.11 20.94 8.10
CA GLN A 168 3.19 21.62 9.01
C GLN A 168 3.82 22.03 10.36
N ARG A 169 4.95 21.41 10.72
CA ARG A 169 5.73 21.74 11.93
C ARG A 169 6.91 22.67 11.67
N SER A 170 7.20 22.96 10.41
CA SER A 170 8.31 23.83 9.98
C SER A 170 7.84 25.26 9.71
N SER A 171 8.79 26.18 9.65
CA SER A 171 8.58 27.55 9.21
C SER A 171 8.12 27.66 7.75
N LEU A 172 8.34 26.61 6.94
CA LEU A 172 8.01 26.57 5.51
C LEU A 172 6.51 26.43 5.20
N ARG A 173 5.70 26.13 6.22
CA ARG A 173 4.26 25.88 6.06
C ARG A 173 3.53 26.96 5.23
N PRO A 174 3.67 28.28 5.48
CA PRO A 174 2.90 29.29 4.76
C PRO A 174 3.26 29.35 3.27
N GLU A 175 4.54 29.17 2.95
CA GLU A 175 5.03 29.15 1.57
C GLU A 175 4.53 27.90 0.84
N PHE A 176 4.63 26.73 1.49
CA PHE A 176 4.11 25.48 0.95
C PHE A 176 2.61 25.58 0.66
N GLU A 177 1.80 26.08 1.59
CA GLU A 177 0.34 26.19 1.40
C GLU A 177 -0.01 27.10 0.21
N LYS A 178 0.72 28.21 0.03
CA LYS A 178 0.55 29.11 -1.11
C LYS A 178 0.86 28.42 -2.43
N LEU A 179 1.99 27.71 -2.54
CA LEU A 179 2.38 27.01 -3.76
C LEU A 179 1.50 25.79 -4.04
N PHE A 180 1.10 25.07 -2.99
CA PHE A 180 0.21 23.91 -3.10
C PHE A 180 -1.16 24.29 -3.67
N ALA A 181 -1.69 25.44 -3.26
CA ALA A 181 -2.93 26.00 -3.80
C ALA A 181 -2.79 26.46 -5.27
N ALA A 182 -1.61 26.96 -5.65
CA ALA A 182 -1.31 27.41 -7.01
C ALA A 182 -0.88 26.29 -7.97
N ALA A 183 -0.62 25.07 -7.46
CA ALA A 183 -0.12 23.96 -8.26
C ALA A 183 -1.10 23.54 -9.36
N ALA A 184 -0.55 23.29 -10.56
CA ALA A 184 -1.31 23.02 -11.77
C ALA A 184 -2.03 21.67 -11.73
N ASP A 185 -1.39 20.66 -11.13
CA ASP A 185 -1.88 19.28 -11.09
C ASP A 185 -1.40 18.50 -9.85
N GLU A 186 -1.83 17.25 -9.75
CA GLU A 186 -1.42 16.35 -8.67
C GLU A 186 0.06 15.96 -8.74
N GLY A 187 0.65 15.87 -9.93
CA GLY A 187 2.08 15.58 -10.10
C GLY A 187 2.95 16.67 -9.46
N GLU A 188 2.63 17.94 -9.72
CA GLU A 188 3.33 19.06 -9.08
C GLU A 188 3.22 19.00 -7.54
N ARG A 189 2.05 18.65 -7.02
CA ARG A 189 1.83 18.53 -5.57
C ARG A 189 2.60 17.35 -4.97
N PHE A 190 2.42 16.15 -5.51
CA PHE A 190 2.85 14.90 -4.89
C PHE A 190 4.25 14.46 -5.29
N GLN A 191 4.72 14.78 -6.50
CA GLN A 191 6.03 14.38 -7.00
C GLN A 191 7.10 15.46 -6.81
N ARG A 192 6.70 16.74 -6.70
CA ARG A 192 7.62 17.87 -6.53
C ARG A 192 7.51 18.56 -5.18
N LEU A 193 6.38 19.23 -4.90
CA LEU A 193 6.23 20.07 -3.71
C LEU A 193 6.36 19.28 -2.40
N TYR A 194 5.65 18.15 -2.26
CA TYR A 194 5.75 17.35 -1.04
C TYR A 194 7.17 16.82 -0.77
N PRO A 195 7.87 16.18 -1.73
CA PRO A 195 9.24 15.73 -1.52
C PRO A 195 10.23 16.88 -1.21
N GLU A 196 10.22 17.96 -1.99
CA GLU A 196 11.17 19.08 -1.83
C GLU A 196 10.99 19.78 -0.47
N TYR A 197 9.76 20.20 -0.15
CA TYR A 197 9.49 20.87 1.14
C TYR A 197 9.59 19.91 2.31
N GLY A 198 9.26 18.63 2.11
CA GLY A 198 9.40 17.61 3.13
C GLY A 198 10.85 17.40 3.56
N ALA A 199 11.78 17.35 2.61
CA ALA A 199 13.22 17.25 2.88
C ALA A 199 13.73 18.46 3.67
N LEU A 200 13.40 19.68 3.23
CA LEU A 200 13.79 20.91 3.93
C LEU A 200 13.20 20.98 5.34
N ALA A 201 11.92 20.64 5.49
CA ALA A 201 11.23 20.63 6.77
C ALA A 201 11.81 19.57 7.73
N ALA A 202 12.24 18.41 7.22
CA ALA A 202 12.91 17.39 8.02
C ALA A 202 14.20 17.91 8.65
N LEU A 203 14.98 18.69 7.89
CA LEU A 203 16.22 19.31 8.38
C LEU A 203 15.94 20.40 9.44
N GLU A 204 14.87 21.19 9.28
CA GLU A 204 14.50 22.26 10.24
C GLU A 204 14.03 21.69 11.60
N ASN A 205 13.33 20.56 11.59
CA ASN A 205 12.66 20.01 12.78
C ASN A 205 13.61 19.43 13.87
N GLY A 206 14.94 19.60 13.75
CA GLY A 206 15.87 19.38 14.85
C GLY A 206 16.34 17.95 15.07
N GLY A 207 16.35 17.12 14.02
CA GLY A 207 17.03 15.82 14.00
C GLY A 207 16.13 14.60 14.26
N PRO A 208 16.72 13.39 14.31
CA PRO A 208 15.99 12.16 14.05
C PRO A 208 15.01 11.78 15.17
N HIS A 209 13.77 11.51 14.77
CA HIS A 209 12.67 11.19 15.67
C HIS A 209 12.45 9.68 15.85
N TYR A 210 13.07 8.86 15.00
CA TYR A 210 12.85 7.43 14.95
C TYR A 210 14.15 6.63 15.11
N ASP A 211 14.06 5.54 15.87
CA ASP A 211 15.11 4.54 16.05
C ASP A 211 15.07 3.47 14.96
N PHE A 212 13.94 3.34 14.27
CA PHE A 212 13.72 2.33 13.24
C PHE A 212 12.73 2.81 12.18
N LEU A 213 13.13 2.75 10.92
CA LEU A 213 12.28 3.02 9.75
C LEU A 213 11.87 1.72 9.06
N ILE A 214 10.58 1.52 8.82
CA ILE A 214 10.06 0.40 8.04
C ILE A 214 9.27 0.95 6.87
N MET A 215 9.52 0.45 5.67
CA MET A 215 8.88 0.90 4.43
C MET A 215 8.21 -0.29 3.75
N ASP A 216 6.88 -0.29 3.70
CA ASP A 216 6.06 -1.30 3.02
C ASP A 216 5.64 -0.82 1.63
N GLU A 217 5.80 -1.69 0.62
CA GLU A 217 5.53 -1.39 -0.81
C GLU A 217 6.26 -0.13 -1.29
N ALA A 218 7.55 -0.03 -0.98
CA ALA A 218 8.33 1.19 -1.15
C ALA A 218 8.70 1.52 -2.61
N GLN A 219 8.47 0.61 -3.55
CA GLN A 219 8.92 0.74 -4.95
C GLN A 219 8.43 2.01 -5.67
N ASP A 220 7.20 2.45 -5.38
CA ASP A 220 6.58 3.58 -6.07
C ASP A 220 6.84 4.94 -5.39
N MET A 221 7.49 4.95 -4.22
CA MET A 221 7.49 6.12 -3.33
C MET A 221 8.87 6.72 -3.04
N LEU A 222 9.94 6.04 -3.45
CA LEU A 222 11.29 6.44 -3.12
C LEU A 222 11.85 7.30 -4.25
N THR A 223 11.89 8.60 -4.01
CA THR A 223 12.65 9.57 -4.81
C THR A 223 13.76 10.14 -3.94
N HIS A 224 14.79 10.73 -4.53
CA HIS A 224 15.90 11.32 -3.76
C HIS A 224 15.43 12.28 -2.65
N PRO A 225 14.52 13.25 -2.89
CA PRO A 225 14.09 14.14 -1.82
C PRO A 225 13.27 13.43 -0.73
N VAL A 226 12.54 12.35 -1.08
CA VAL A 226 11.88 11.52 -0.06
C VAL A 226 12.92 10.82 0.81
N LEU A 227 13.96 10.22 0.20
CA LEU A 227 15.03 9.57 0.93
C LEU A 227 15.78 10.56 1.83
N ASP A 228 16.05 11.78 1.37
CA ASP A 228 16.69 12.83 2.18
C ASP A 228 15.83 13.20 3.41
N ALA A 229 14.52 13.34 3.22
CA ALA A 229 13.60 13.58 4.33
C ALA A 229 13.62 12.42 5.36
N LEU A 230 13.64 11.17 4.88
CA LEU A 230 13.67 9.98 5.73
C LEU A 230 15.03 9.80 6.43
N ASP A 231 16.12 10.12 5.76
CA ASP A 231 17.49 10.12 6.31
C ASP A 231 17.57 11.06 7.52
N ALA A 232 17.08 12.30 7.37
CA ALA A 232 17.04 13.27 8.45
C ALA A 232 16.16 12.83 9.65
N CYS A 233 15.11 12.03 9.39
CA CYS A 233 14.21 11.55 10.44
C CYS A 233 14.73 10.31 11.20
N LEU A 234 15.73 9.60 10.68
CA LEU A 234 16.20 8.32 11.21
C LEU A 234 17.52 8.48 11.98
N LYS A 235 17.62 7.90 13.19
CA LYS A 235 18.87 7.94 13.97
C LYS A 235 19.97 7.22 13.21
N GLY A 236 21.06 7.94 12.91
CA GLY A 236 22.17 7.43 12.10
C GLY A 236 21.93 7.50 10.58
N GLY A 237 20.83 8.11 10.13
CA GLY A 237 20.46 8.20 8.72
C GLY A 237 20.20 6.83 8.08
N LEU A 238 20.00 6.81 6.77
CA LEU A 238 19.90 5.59 5.97
C LEU A 238 21.25 4.85 5.89
N ALA A 239 22.36 5.56 6.05
CA ALA A 239 23.70 4.97 5.97
C ALA A 239 24.04 4.11 7.20
N ARG A 240 23.73 4.56 8.42
CA ARG A 240 24.12 3.88 9.68
C ARG A 240 22.94 3.55 10.59
N GLY A 241 21.75 4.02 10.26
CA GLY A 241 20.54 3.75 11.02
C GLY A 241 19.98 2.36 10.76
N ARG A 242 18.91 2.06 11.49
CA ARG A 242 18.20 0.79 11.36
C ARG A 242 16.96 0.99 10.48
N TRP A 243 16.86 0.23 9.40
CA TRP A 243 15.70 0.26 8.51
C TRP A 243 15.40 -1.08 7.84
N ARG A 244 14.14 -1.28 7.49
CA ARG A 244 13.67 -2.42 6.69
C ARG A 244 12.81 -1.94 5.54
N VAL A 245 13.06 -2.45 4.34
CA VAL A 245 12.28 -2.15 3.14
C VAL A 245 11.65 -3.44 2.65
N PHE A 246 10.34 -3.41 2.44
CA PHE A 246 9.58 -4.51 1.84
C PHE A 246 9.20 -4.11 0.42
N LEU A 247 9.56 -4.94 -0.56
CA LEU A 247 9.32 -4.71 -1.98
C LEU A 247 8.52 -5.85 -2.59
N ASP A 248 7.66 -5.54 -3.56
CA ASP A 248 7.13 -6.57 -4.46
C ASP A 248 8.16 -6.94 -5.53
N SER A 249 8.33 -8.24 -5.77
CA SER A 249 9.25 -8.79 -6.75
C SER A 249 8.91 -8.46 -8.21
N ASN A 250 7.72 -7.91 -8.49
CA ASN A 250 7.33 -7.53 -9.87
C ASN A 250 7.93 -6.19 -10.35
N ASP A 251 8.45 -5.32 -9.48
CA ASP A 251 8.83 -3.94 -9.83
C ASP A 251 10.32 -3.63 -9.53
N GLN A 252 11.22 -4.39 -10.14
CA GLN A 252 12.63 -4.49 -9.70
C GLN A 252 13.60 -3.45 -10.26
N ALA A 253 13.24 -2.59 -11.22
CA ALA A 253 14.27 -1.82 -11.93
C ALA A 253 14.71 -0.51 -11.24
N ALA A 254 13.82 0.19 -10.54
CA ALA A 254 14.09 1.56 -10.06
C ALA A 254 14.72 1.63 -8.67
N VAL A 255 14.40 0.68 -7.78
CA VAL A 255 14.71 0.77 -6.34
C VAL A 255 16.18 0.48 -6.03
N TYR A 256 16.80 -0.46 -6.76
CA TYR A 256 18.19 -0.86 -6.51
C TYR A 256 19.24 0.19 -6.90
N GLY A 257 18.86 1.19 -7.70
CA GLY A 257 19.73 2.32 -8.05
C GLY A 257 19.81 3.38 -6.95
N GLN A 258 18.83 3.42 -6.04
CA GLN A 258 18.70 4.46 -5.03
C GLN A 258 19.28 4.09 -3.66
N PHE A 259 19.44 2.79 -3.37
CA PHE A 259 20.08 2.29 -2.16
C PHE A 259 21.54 1.88 -2.43
N ASP A 260 22.44 2.30 -1.55
CA ASP A 260 23.90 2.12 -1.68
C ASP A 260 24.35 0.64 -1.69
N HIS A 261 25.58 0.37 -2.15
CA HIS A 261 26.13 -0.97 -2.39
C HIS A 261 26.16 -1.89 -1.14
N ASP A 262 26.13 -1.30 0.07
CA ASP A 262 26.08 -2.04 1.34
C ASP A 262 24.69 -2.62 1.65
N ALA A 263 23.60 -2.00 1.19
CA ALA A 263 22.25 -2.55 1.33
C ALA A 263 22.09 -3.90 0.60
N ARG A 264 22.92 -4.13 -0.43
CA ARG A 264 22.97 -5.40 -1.18
C ARG A 264 23.48 -6.58 -0.36
N ARG A 265 24.21 -6.34 0.74
CA ARG A 265 24.69 -7.44 1.62
C ARG A 265 23.58 -8.00 2.53
N GLY A 266 22.53 -7.22 2.79
CA GLY A 266 21.39 -7.58 3.62
C GLY A 266 20.08 -7.76 2.82
N SER A 267 20.14 -8.28 1.59
CA SER A 267 18.92 -8.56 0.81
C SER A 267 18.44 -9.99 1.04
N VAL A 268 17.16 -10.18 1.37
CA VAL A 268 16.53 -11.49 1.52
C VAL A 268 15.34 -11.61 0.57
N LEU A 269 15.34 -12.67 -0.23
CA LEU A 269 14.20 -13.08 -1.05
C LEU A 269 13.25 -13.91 -0.17
N TRP A 270 12.03 -13.42 -0.01
CA TRP A 270 10.89 -14.03 0.67
C TRP A 270 9.90 -14.58 -0.38
N ASP A 271 9.96 -15.89 -0.61
CA ASP A 271 9.08 -16.61 -1.53
C ASP A 271 7.77 -17.09 -0.86
N GLY A 272 7.57 -16.74 0.41
CA GLY A 272 6.42 -17.18 1.21
C GLY A 272 6.50 -18.61 1.75
N ARG A 273 7.63 -19.33 1.60
CA ARG A 273 7.78 -20.73 2.04
C ARG A 273 9.18 -21.07 2.57
N TRP A 274 9.25 -21.70 3.74
CA TRP A 274 10.36 -22.59 4.11
C TRP A 274 9.80 -23.85 4.77
N CYS A 275 10.10 -25.00 4.14
CA CYS A 275 9.83 -26.41 4.50
C CYS A 275 8.53 -26.75 5.23
#